data_AF-A0A1H7QYK5-F1
#
_entry.id   AF-A0A1H7QYK5-F1
#
_cell.length_a   1.000
_cell.length_b   1.000
_cell.length_c   1.000
_cell.angle_alpha   90.00
_cell.angle_beta   90.00
_cell.angle_gamma   90.00
#
_symmetry.space_group_name_H-M   'P 1'
#
loop_
_entity.id
_entity.type
_entity.pdbx_description
1 polymer ?
#
loop_
_entity_poly.entity_id
_entity_poly.type
_entity_poly.pdbx_seq_one_letter_code
_entity_poly.pdbx_strand_id
1 'polypeptide(L)'
;MHPIYKISPLHRLTGLALVLVAAGAMAQPIYRQVDKNGKVTFSDRAPTASSEAASGSQGSATSSSAGAGLPYELRQVAQRYPVTLYSGDECSPCGAARTLLVTRGIPFEERTVKSNEEIEALQRLSSQSSLPLLTIGSQQLKGYSDAEWSQYLDAAGYPKSNSLPAGYRNGQVRPLVAQQAAPASRAAAPAPTAQPAPLPPASSDPSPSNPAGIKF
;
A
#
# COMPACT_ATOMS: atom_id res chain seq x y z
N MET A 1 17.36 61.88 -57.96
CA MET A 1 17.42 61.51 -56.53
C MET A 1 16.68 60.19 -56.38
N HIS A 2 17.41 59.07 -56.36
CA HIS A 2 16.86 57.72 -56.19
C HIS A 2 17.47 57.12 -54.92
N PRO A 3 16.68 56.65 -53.94
CA PRO A 3 17.23 55.82 -52.89
C PRO A 3 17.45 54.40 -53.43
N ILE A 4 18.69 53.95 -53.27
CA ILE A 4 19.16 52.59 -53.46
C ILE A 4 18.59 51.74 -52.31
N TYR A 5 17.86 50.67 -52.62
CA TYR A 5 17.71 49.54 -51.70
C TYR A 5 18.31 48.29 -52.34
N LYS A 6 19.49 47.92 -51.83
CA LYS A 6 20.16 46.65 -52.11
C LYS A 6 19.30 45.53 -51.54
N ILE A 7 18.70 44.72 -52.42
CA ILE A 7 17.98 43.51 -52.03
C ILE A 7 19.04 42.43 -51.69
N SER A 8 19.30 42.25 -50.40
CA SER A 8 20.21 41.22 -49.90
C SER A 8 19.72 39.79 -50.23
N PRO A 9 20.62 38.87 -50.66
CA PRO A 9 20.27 37.50 -51.04
C PRO A 9 19.76 36.64 -49.86
N LEU A 10 19.91 37.13 -48.62
CA LEU A 10 19.41 36.44 -47.42
C LEU A 10 17.88 36.27 -47.39
N HIS A 11 17.11 37.13 -48.05
CA HIS A 11 15.64 37.03 -48.02
C HIS A 11 15.07 35.95 -48.96
N ARG A 12 15.87 35.46 -49.92
CA ARG A 12 15.46 34.36 -50.82
C ARG A 12 15.61 32.99 -50.16
N LEU A 13 16.45 32.87 -49.13
CA LEU A 13 16.63 31.64 -48.35
C LEU A 13 15.58 31.46 -47.24
N THR A 14 15.07 32.56 -46.68
CA THR A 14 14.05 32.52 -45.62
C THR A 14 12.68 32.03 -46.11
N GLY A 15 12.34 32.26 -47.39
CA GLY A 15 11.07 31.80 -47.97
C GLY A 15 11.01 30.30 -48.22
N LEU A 16 12.15 29.65 -48.50
CA LEU A 16 12.20 28.21 -48.75
C LEU A 16 12.19 27.40 -47.44
N ALA A 17 12.66 27.98 -46.34
CA ALA A 17 12.65 27.35 -45.03
C ALA A 17 11.25 27.27 -44.40
N LEU A 18 10.32 28.18 -44.75
CA LEU A 18 8.97 28.21 -44.18
C LEU A 18 8.03 27.15 -44.81
N VAL A 19 8.32 26.68 -46.02
CA VAL A 19 7.44 25.73 -46.76
C VAL A 19 7.68 24.26 -46.34
N LEU A 20 8.80 23.94 -45.69
CA LEU A 20 9.14 22.55 -45.33
C LEU A 20 8.49 22.02 -44.03
N VAL A 21 7.77 22.85 -43.27
CA VAL A 21 7.25 22.48 -41.92
C VAL A 21 5.83 21.86 -41.96
N ALA A 22 5.19 21.76 -43.14
CA ALA A 22 3.79 21.34 -43.23
C ALA A 22 3.52 19.82 -43.42
N ALA A 23 4.55 18.96 -43.44
CA ALA A 23 4.40 17.53 -43.82
C ALA A 23 4.63 16.51 -42.69
N GLY A 24 4.34 16.87 -41.43
CA GLY A 24 4.64 16.04 -40.25
C GLY A 24 3.44 15.46 -39.51
N ALA A 25 2.25 15.38 -40.10
CA ALA A 25 1.09 14.76 -39.45
C ALA A 25 1.20 13.22 -39.47
N MET A 26 1.99 12.67 -38.55
CA MET A 26 2.09 11.23 -38.34
C MET A 26 0.76 10.71 -37.81
N ALA A 27 0.09 9.83 -38.58
CA ALA A 27 -1.09 9.10 -38.15
C ALA A 27 -0.77 8.33 -36.86
N GLN A 28 -1.46 8.64 -35.76
CA GLN A 28 -1.37 7.90 -34.51
C GLN A 28 -2.16 6.58 -34.70
N PRO A 29 -1.53 5.40 -34.68
CA PRO A 29 -2.27 4.15 -34.78
C PRO A 29 -3.15 3.96 -33.54
N ILE A 30 -4.47 3.99 -33.73
CA ILE A 30 -5.44 3.65 -32.68
C ILE A 30 -5.50 2.11 -32.59
N TYR A 31 -5.01 1.55 -31.49
CA TYR A 31 -5.01 0.11 -31.26
C TYR A 31 -6.32 -0.35 -30.63
N ARG A 32 -6.93 -1.37 -31.22
CA ARG A 32 -8.14 -2.01 -30.70
C ARG A 32 -7.74 -3.18 -29.80
N GLN A 33 -7.95 -3.06 -28.49
CA GLN A 33 -7.80 -4.17 -27.56
C GLN A 33 -9.16 -4.79 -27.26
N VAL A 34 -9.23 -6.13 -27.32
CA VAL A 34 -10.43 -6.89 -26.96
C VAL A 34 -10.11 -7.70 -25.72
N ASP A 35 -10.85 -7.47 -24.64
CA ASP A 35 -10.69 -8.24 -23.41
C ASP A 35 -11.42 -9.59 -23.46
N LYS A 36 -11.13 -10.48 -22.50
CA LYS A 36 -11.69 -11.83 -22.42
C LYS A 36 -13.23 -11.86 -22.35
N ASN A 37 -13.87 -10.74 -22.01
CA ASN A 37 -15.32 -10.60 -21.94
C ASN A 37 -15.91 -10.01 -23.23
N GLY A 38 -15.12 -9.84 -24.30
CA GLY A 38 -15.56 -9.36 -25.60
C GLY A 38 -15.73 -7.84 -25.70
N LYS A 39 -15.38 -7.08 -24.66
CA LYS A 39 -15.45 -5.62 -24.70
C LYS A 39 -14.25 -5.08 -25.48
N VAL A 40 -14.54 -4.10 -26.34
CA VAL A 40 -13.55 -3.45 -27.20
C VAL A 40 -13.16 -2.13 -26.57
N THR A 41 -11.86 -1.92 -26.33
CA THR A 41 -11.31 -0.66 -25.85
C THR A 41 -10.26 -0.18 -26.86
N PHE A 42 -10.42 1.06 -27.34
CA PHE A 42 -9.48 1.70 -28.26
C PHE A 42 -8.43 2.46 -27.44
N SER A 43 -7.15 2.24 -27.71
CA SER A 43 -6.03 2.86 -27.01
C SER A 43 -4.96 3.28 -28.00
N ASP A 44 -4.45 4.50 -27.88
CA ASP A 44 -3.35 5.02 -28.70
C ASP A 44 -1.96 4.47 -28.34
N ARG A 45 -1.87 3.51 -27.39
CA ARG A 45 -0.60 2.94 -26.94
C ARG A 45 -0.32 1.58 -27.59
N ALA A 46 0.82 1.46 -28.27
CA ALA A 46 1.25 0.22 -28.92
C ALA A 46 1.39 -0.94 -27.90
N PRO A 47 0.77 -2.11 -28.14
CA PRO A 47 0.90 -3.26 -27.26
C PRO A 47 2.32 -3.84 -27.37
N THR A 48 3.11 -3.75 -26.28
CA THR A 48 4.38 -4.47 -26.18
C THR A 48 4.11 -5.97 -26.11
N ALA A 49 4.92 -6.78 -26.78
CA ALA A 49 4.77 -8.24 -26.95
C ALA A 49 4.91 -9.09 -25.66
N SER A 50 4.67 -8.50 -24.49
CA SER A 50 4.29 -9.21 -23.27
C SER A 50 2.90 -8.73 -22.92
N SER A 51 1.90 -9.53 -23.27
CA SER A 51 0.53 -9.37 -22.80
C SER A 51 0.47 -9.69 -21.31
N GLU A 52 0.98 -8.79 -20.49
CA GLU A 52 0.50 -8.62 -19.13
C GLU A 52 -0.50 -7.47 -19.21
N ALA A 53 -1.73 -7.72 -18.77
CA ALA A 53 -2.69 -6.66 -18.55
C ALA A 53 -1.96 -5.55 -17.78
N ALA A 54 -2.17 -4.29 -18.16
CA ALA A 54 -1.71 -3.15 -17.39
C ALA A 54 -2.41 -3.19 -16.02
N SER A 55 -1.92 -4.04 -15.11
CA SER A 55 -2.05 -3.86 -13.69
C SER A 55 -1.32 -2.56 -13.44
N GLY A 56 -2.11 -1.50 -13.24
CA GLY A 56 -1.60 -0.21 -12.81
C GLY A 56 -0.58 -0.46 -11.69
N SER A 57 0.59 0.15 -11.87
CA SER A 57 1.73 0.13 -10.96
C SER A 57 1.33 -0.22 -9.53
N GLN A 58 1.80 -1.38 -9.07
CA GLN A 58 1.84 -1.72 -7.65
C GLN A 58 2.66 -0.67 -6.92
N GLY A 59 2.00 0.38 -6.46
CA GLY A 59 2.44 1.15 -5.31
C GLY A 59 1.92 0.45 -4.07
N SER A 60 2.78 -0.28 -3.38
CA SER A 60 2.61 -0.80 -2.02
C SER A 60 1.21 -1.33 -1.68
N ALA A 61 1.02 -2.64 -1.88
CA ALA A 61 -0.10 -3.40 -1.33
C ALA A 61 -0.01 -3.51 0.20
N THR A 62 -0.25 -2.40 0.90
CA THR A 62 -0.55 -2.37 2.34
C THR A 62 -1.87 -1.62 2.64
N SER A 63 -2.51 -0.99 1.65
CA SER A 63 -3.71 -0.15 1.85
C SER A 63 -4.95 -0.57 1.05
N SER A 64 -4.90 -1.71 0.34
CA SER A 64 -5.89 -2.09 -0.69
C SER A 64 -7.29 -2.46 -0.18
N SER A 65 -7.57 -2.34 1.13
CA SER A 65 -8.92 -2.54 1.69
C SER A 65 -9.71 -1.24 1.83
N ALA A 66 -9.08 -0.07 1.95
CA ALA A 66 -9.81 1.19 2.14
C ALA A 66 -10.40 1.76 0.84
N GLY A 67 -9.89 1.32 -0.32
CA GLY A 67 -10.32 1.83 -1.63
C GLY A 67 -11.43 1.04 -2.33
N ALA A 68 -11.76 -0.15 -1.84
CA ALA A 68 -12.72 -1.04 -2.49
C ALA A 68 -14.16 -0.53 -2.26
N GLY A 69 -14.87 -0.21 -3.34
CA GLY A 69 -16.26 0.27 -3.28
C GLY A 69 -16.41 1.78 -3.06
N LEU A 70 -15.33 2.56 -3.01
CA LEU A 70 -15.44 4.02 -2.93
C LEU A 70 -16.01 4.62 -4.24
N PRO A 71 -16.85 5.68 -4.15
CA PRO A 71 -17.21 6.50 -5.31
C PRO A 71 -15.96 7.04 -6.01
N TYR A 72 -16.05 7.24 -7.33
CA TYR A 72 -14.90 7.62 -8.16
C TYR A 72 -14.18 8.87 -7.65
N GLU A 73 -14.92 9.94 -7.36
CA GLU A 73 -14.37 11.20 -6.84
C GLU A 73 -13.62 11.01 -5.53
N LEU A 74 -14.23 10.31 -4.57
CA LEU A 74 -13.63 10.05 -3.27
C LEU A 74 -12.38 9.17 -3.39
N ARG A 75 -12.39 8.21 -4.31
CA ARG A 75 -11.23 7.35 -4.59
C ARG A 75 -10.07 8.16 -5.18
N GLN A 76 -10.33 9.10 -6.08
CA GLN A 76 -9.30 9.97 -6.66
C GLN A 76 -8.64 10.83 -5.57
N VAL A 77 -9.44 11.44 -4.69
CA VAL A 77 -8.94 12.25 -3.57
C VAL A 77 -8.14 11.39 -2.59
N ALA A 78 -8.66 10.22 -2.20
CA ALA A 78 -8.00 9.30 -1.28
C ALA A 78 -6.66 8.76 -1.79
N GLN A 79 -6.53 8.58 -3.11
CA GLN A 79 -5.27 8.19 -3.73
C GLN A 79 -4.24 9.32 -3.74
N ARG A 80 -4.68 10.57 -3.94
CA ARG A 80 -3.80 11.73 -4.00
C ARG A 80 -3.38 12.23 -2.62
N TYR A 81 -4.31 12.24 -1.67
CA TYR A 81 -4.14 12.78 -0.33
C TYR A 81 -4.61 11.78 0.73
N PRO A 82 -3.96 10.62 0.85
CA PRO A 82 -4.37 9.58 1.80
C PRO A 82 -4.40 10.12 3.23
N VAL A 83 -5.43 9.73 3.99
CA VAL A 83 -5.59 10.14 5.39
C VAL A 83 -5.12 9.01 6.31
N THR A 84 -4.16 9.32 7.19
CA THR A 84 -3.77 8.40 8.29
C THR A 84 -3.92 9.12 9.62
N LEU A 85 -4.68 8.51 10.53
CA LEU A 85 -4.81 8.94 11.91
C LEU A 85 -3.83 8.14 12.78
N TYR A 86 -3.01 8.83 13.55
CA TYR A 86 -2.21 8.22 14.61
C TYR A 86 -2.89 8.45 15.95
N SER A 87 -3.14 7.36 16.67
CA SER A 87 -3.85 7.33 17.95
C SER A 87 -3.08 6.52 18.99
N GLY A 88 -3.52 6.53 20.23
CA GLY A 88 -2.91 5.76 21.32
C GLY A 88 -3.93 5.49 22.41
N ASP A 89 -3.59 4.59 23.35
CA ASP A 89 -4.49 4.22 24.45
C ASP A 89 -4.75 5.43 25.39
N GLU A 90 -3.69 6.18 25.71
CA GLU A 90 -3.76 7.40 26.54
C GLU A 90 -4.00 8.67 25.69
N CYS A 91 -5.02 8.65 24.82
CA CYS A 91 -5.33 9.76 23.94
C CYS A 91 -6.80 10.20 24.04
N SER A 92 -7.06 11.16 24.93
CA SER A 92 -8.41 11.73 25.13
C SER A 92 -9.06 12.28 23.85
N PRO A 93 -8.40 13.08 22.99
CA PRO A 93 -9.03 13.61 21.78
C PRO A 93 -9.15 12.60 20.63
N CYS A 94 -8.53 11.42 20.71
CA CYS A 94 -8.50 10.47 19.59
C CYS A 94 -9.89 9.89 19.23
N GLY A 95 -10.81 9.82 20.20
CA GLY A 95 -12.20 9.44 19.93
C GLY A 95 -12.92 10.47 19.04
N ALA A 96 -12.84 11.75 19.41
CA ALA A 96 -13.45 12.85 18.66
C ALA A 96 -12.87 12.96 17.24
N ALA A 97 -11.55 12.84 17.12
CA ALA A 97 -10.83 12.74 15.85
C ALA A 97 -11.41 11.66 14.91
N ARG A 98 -11.61 10.44 15.41
CA ARG A 98 -12.21 9.34 14.63
C ARG A 98 -13.65 9.65 14.25
N THR A 99 -14.44 10.19 15.18
CA THR A 99 -15.83 10.55 14.93
C THR A 99 -15.95 11.58 13.82
N LEU A 100 -15.09 12.60 13.76
CA LEU A 100 -15.07 13.58 12.67
C LEU A 100 -14.89 12.87 11.32
N LEU A 101 -13.84 12.05 11.20
CA LEU A 101 -13.49 11.36 9.94
C LEU A 101 -14.60 10.41 9.50
N VAL A 102 -15.18 9.63 10.43
CA VAL A 102 -16.28 8.70 10.15
C VAL A 102 -17.55 9.44 9.76
N THR A 103 -17.92 10.49 10.48
CA THR A 103 -19.15 11.27 10.24
C THR A 103 -19.11 11.96 8.89
N ARG A 104 -17.94 12.47 8.49
CA ARG A 104 -17.72 13.08 7.17
C ARG A 104 -17.55 12.05 6.04
N GLY A 105 -17.43 10.76 6.37
CA GLY A 105 -17.22 9.70 5.38
C GLY A 105 -15.84 9.74 4.73
N ILE A 106 -14.82 10.13 5.49
CA ILE A 106 -13.44 10.16 5.02
C ILE A 106 -12.85 8.74 5.10
N PRO A 107 -12.32 8.18 4.01
CA PRO A 107 -11.57 6.94 4.06
C PRO A 107 -10.20 7.18 4.72
N PHE A 108 -9.90 6.49 5.82
CA PHE A 108 -8.62 6.63 6.50
C PHE A 108 -8.06 5.30 7.02
N GLU A 109 -6.76 5.29 7.27
CA GLU A 109 -6.08 4.27 8.06
C GLU A 109 -5.82 4.77 9.47
N GLU A 110 -5.92 3.88 10.46
CA GLU A 110 -5.58 4.20 11.85
C GLU A 110 -4.32 3.44 12.28
N ARG A 111 -3.37 4.16 12.86
CA ARG A 111 -2.12 3.63 13.42
C ARG A 111 -2.08 3.89 14.92
N THR A 112 -2.02 2.84 15.72
CA THR A 112 -1.92 2.97 17.19
C THR A 112 -0.47 3.03 17.64
N VAL A 113 -0.22 3.86 18.64
CA VAL A 113 1.05 4.00 19.36
C VAL A 113 0.80 3.55 20.78
N LYS A 114 1.43 2.44 21.17
CA LYS A 114 1.26 1.77 22.47
C LYS A 114 2.57 1.51 23.19
N SER A 115 3.67 1.38 22.45
CA SER A 115 5.00 1.12 23.03
C SER A 115 5.98 2.28 22.86
N ASN A 116 7.07 2.27 23.61
CA ASN A 116 8.12 3.30 23.52
C ASN A 116 8.75 3.32 22.12
N GLU A 117 8.94 2.15 21.50
CA GLU A 117 9.47 2.03 20.14
C GLU A 117 8.56 2.73 19.12
N GLU A 118 7.24 2.66 19.32
CA GLU A 118 6.27 3.36 18.49
C GLU A 118 6.25 4.87 18.76
N ILE A 119 6.46 5.32 20.01
CA ILE A 119 6.62 6.75 20.34
C ILE A 119 7.84 7.32 19.62
N GLU A 120 8.97 6.61 19.64
CA GLU A 120 10.15 7.01 18.89
C GLU A 120 9.91 7.01 17.38
N ALA A 121 9.17 6.02 16.85
CA ALA A 121 8.81 5.99 15.44
C ALA A 121 7.94 7.19 15.05
N LEU A 122 6.96 7.55 15.88
CA LEU A 122 6.12 8.74 15.69
C LEU A 122 6.98 10.02 15.72
N GLN A 123 7.92 10.10 16.65
CA GLN A 123 8.87 11.22 16.78
C GLN A 123 9.76 11.35 15.54
N ARG A 124 10.24 10.24 14.96
CA ARG A 124 11.01 10.26 13.71
C ARG A 124 10.18 10.70 12.50
N LEU A 125 8.89 10.34 12.48
CA LEU A 125 7.99 10.64 11.37
C LEU A 125 7.51 12.10 11.37
N SER A 126 7.20 12.63 12.55
CA SER A 126 6.51 13.92 12.70
C SER A 126 7.33 14.99 13.41
N SER A 127 8.47 14.62 13.99
CA SER A 127 9.20 15.45 14.95
C SER A 127 8.35 15.86 16.16
N GLN A 128 7.29 15.10 16.49
CA GLN A 128 6.58 15.16 17.78
C GLN A 128 6.17 13.77 18.29
N SER A 129 5.79 13.75 19.56
CA SER A 129 5.20 12.62 20.26
C SER A 129 3.75 12.85 20.70
N SER A 130 3.12 13.96 20.30
CA SER A 130 1.75 14.31 20.72
C SER A 130 0.70 13.64 19.86
N LEU A 131 -0.34 13.10 20.51
CA LEU A 131 -1.49 12.47 19.86
C LEU A 131 -2.78 13.30 20.10
N PRO A 132 -3.76 13.26 19.19
CA PRO A 132 -3.69 12.60 17.88
C PRO A 132 -2.80 13.37 16.90
N LEU A 133 -2.27 12.65 15.90
CA LEU A 133 -1.64 13.25 14.72
C LEU A 133 -2.47 12.82 13.51
N LEU A 134 -2.83 13.76 12.63
CA LEU A 134 -3.47 13.46 11.35
C LEU A 134 -2.48 13.74 10.22
N THR A 135 -2.36 12.81 9.29
CA THR A 135 -1.68 13.06 8.02
C THR A 135 -2.70 13.12 6.89
N ILE A 136 -2.54 14.08 5.99
CA ILE A 136 -3.33 14.22 4.76
C ILE A 136 -2.33 14.36 3.61
N GLY A 137 -2.04 13.24 2.95
CA GLY A 137 -0.89 13.17 2.03
C GLY A 137 0.42 13.49 2.76
N SER A 138 1.08 14.59 2.37
CA SER A 138 2.31 15.06 3.02
C SER A 138 2.08 16.04 4.17
N GLN A 139 0.86 16.52 4.35
CA GLN A 139 0.52 17.48 5.41
C GLN A 139 0.34 16.73 6.74
N GLN A 140 0.81 17.34 7.83
CA GLN A 140 0.72 16.79 9.18
C GLN A 140 0.04 17.80 10.10
N LEU A 141 -1.03 17.39 10.78
CA LEU A 141 -1.79 18.20 11.73
C LEU A 141 -1.67 17.60 13.12
N LYS A 142 -1.30 18.45 14.08
CA LYS A 142 -0.90 18.06 15.42
C LYS A 142 -2.03 18.34 16.39
N GLY A 143 -2.36 17.36 17.22
CA GLY A 143 -3.51 17.47 18.10
C GLY A 143 -4.83 17.48 17.32
N TYR A 144 -5.93 17.60 18.07
CA TYR A 144 -7.27 17.62 17.50
C TYR A 144 -7.86 19.02 17.57
N SER A 145 -8.33 19.51 16.42
CA SER A 145 -9.20 20.67 16.29
C SER A 145 -10.17 20.40 15.15
N ASP A 146 -11.47 20.37 15.45
CA ASP A 146 -12.52 20.08 14.48
C ASP A 146 -12.45 21.05 13.28
N ALA A 147 -12.32 22.34 13.57
CA ALA A 147 -12.28 23.40 12.57
C ALA A 147 -11.04 23.30 11.68
N GLU A 148 -9.87 23.06 12.28
CA GLU A 148 -8.61 22.94 11.53
C GLU A 148 -8.63 21.70 10.65
N TRP A 149 -8.97 20.54 11.20
CA TRP A 149 -9.02 19.30 10.44
C TRP A 149 -10.03 19.39 9.30
N SER A 150 -11.22 19.96 9.55
CA SER A 150 -12.21 20.20 8.51
C SER A 150 -11.69 21.11 7.39
N GLN A 151 -10.97 22.18 7.72
CA GLN A 151 -10.39 23.10 6.73
C GLN A 151 -9.37 22.40 5.84
N TYR A 152 -8.48 21.59 6.41
CA TYR A 152 -7.48 20.87 5.62
C TYR A 152 -8.09 19.75 4.78
N LEU A 153 -9.09 19.03 5.31
CA LEU A 153 -9.83 18.02 4.55
C LEU A 153 -10.58 18.67 3.36
N ASP A 154 -11.22 19.82 3.59
CA ASP A 154 -11.87 20.61 2.54
C ASP A 154 -10.85 21.05 1.46
N ALA A 155 -9.70 21.57 1.89
CA ALA A 155 -8.63 22.01 0.99
C ALA A 155 -8.02 20.86 0.17
N ALA A 156 -7.98 19.65 0.74
CA ALA A 156 -7.58 18.44 0.02
C ALA A 156 -8.65 17.91 -0.96
N GLY A 157 -9.88 18.46 -0.91
CA GLY A 157 -10.98 18.09 -1.79
C GLY A 157 -11.88 16.97 -1.25
N TYR A 158 -11.78 16.64 0.03
CA TYR A 158 -12.69 15.68 0.65
C TYR A 158 -14.11 16.26 0.83
N PRO A 159 -15.17 15.45 0.70
CA PRO A 159 -16.54 15.93 0.85
C PRO A 159 -16.84 16.37 2.29
N LYS A 160 -17.82 17.27 2.41
CA LYS A 160 -18.36 17.74 3.70
C LYS A 160 -19.40 16.81 4.31
N SER A 161 -19.98 15.95 3.47
CA SER A 161 -20.99 14.96 3.83
C SER A 161 -20.54 13.56 3.42
N ASN A 162 -21.01 12.58 4.18
CA ASN A 162 -20.71 11.18 3.93
C ASN A 162 -21.39 10.69 2.64
N SER A 163 -20.59 10.30 1.64
CA SER A 163 -21.03 9.69 0.38
C SER A 163 -20.64 8.21 0.25
N LEU A 164 -20.22 7.59 1.35
CA LEU A 164 -19.80 6.19 1.36
C LEU A 164 -21.00 5.25 1.20
N PRO A 165 -20.84 4.12 0.49
CA PRO A 165 -21.90 3.13 0.34
C PRO A 165 -22.23 2.43 1.65
N ALA A 166 -23.45 1.90 1.73
CA ALA A 166 -23.87 1.06 2.84
C ALA A 166 -22.92 -0.15 2.98
N GLY A 167 -22.40 -0.37 4.19
CA GLY A 167 -21.46 -1.45 4.47
C GLY A 167 -19.99 -1.10 4.31
N TYR A 168 -19.63 0.11 3.85
CA TYR A 168 -18.25 0.56 3.88
C TYR A 168 -17.70 0.54 5.32
N ARG A 169 -16.44 0.13 5.46
CA ARG A 169 -15.67 0.13 6.70
C ARG A 169 -14.29 0.67 6.40
N ASN A 170 -13.79 1.54 7.28
CA ASN A 170 -12.42 2.00 7.21
C ASN A 170 -11.44 0.83 7.42
N GLY A 171 -10.20 1.05 7.01
CA GLY A 171 -9.14 0.07 7.20
C GLY A 171 -9.00 -0.34 8.67
N GLN A 172 -8.55 -1.57 8.91
CA GLN A 172 -8.34 -2.04 10.28
C GLN A 172 -7.27 -1.21 10.98
N VAL A 173 -7.49 -0.95 12.27
CA VAL A 173 -6.51 -0.31 13.14
C VAL A 173 -5.26 -1.19 13.22
N ARG A 174 -4.09 -0.62 12.98
CA ARG A 174 -2.81 -1.35 12.98
C ARG A 174 -1.82 -0.67 13.92
N PRO A 175 -0.85 -1.41 14.49
CA PRO A 175 0.25 -0.77 15.19
C PRO A 175 1.07 0.10 14.22
N LEU A 176 1.66 1.18 14.73
CA LEU A 176 2.50 2.09 13.94
C LEU A 176 3.73 1.36 13.42
N VAL A 177 4.36 0.57 14.29
CA VAL A 177 5.44 -0.32 13.91
C VAL A 177 4.82 -1.71 13.75
N ALA A 178 5.01 -2.32 12.59
CA ALA A 178 4.63 -3.71 12.40
C ALA A 178 5.38 -4.55 13.43
N GLN A 179 4.72 -4.96 14.51
CA GLN A 179 5.16 -6.12 15.24
C GLN A 179 5.09 -7.25 14.21
N GLN A 180 6.25 -7.67 13.72
CA GLN A 180 6.37 -8.86 12.90
C GLN A 180 5.59 -9.92 13.65
N ALA A 181 4.43 -10.32 13.11
CA ALA A 181 3.72 -11.47 13.62
C ALA A 181 4.78 -12.57 13.64
N ALA A 182 5.20 -12.99 14.84
CA ALA A 182 6.13 -14.08 14.99
C ALA A 182 5.58 -15.17 14.06
N PRO A 183 6.35 -15.65 13.07
CA PRO A 183 5.85 -16.65 12.15
C PRO A 183 5.28 -17.74 13.04
N ALA A 184 3.96 -17.96 12.92
CA ALA A 184 3.25 -18.95 13.71
C ALA A 184 4.16 -20.16 13.74
N SER A 185 4.70 -20.45 14.93
CA SER A 185 5.70 -21.49 15.13
C SER A 185 5.18 -22.66 14.33
N ARG A 186 5.88 -22.99 13.24
CA ARG A 186 5.52 -24.10 12.35
C ARG A 186 5.24 -25.22 13.32
N ALA A 187 3.96 -25.60 13.43
CA ALA A 187 3.51 -26.62 14.35
C ALA A 187 4.55 -27.72 14.26
N ALA A 188 5.31 -27.90 15.34
CA ALA A 188 6.38 -28.86 15.37
C ALA A 188 5.75 -30.15 14.85
N ALA A 189 6.25 -30.64 13.71
CA ALA A 189 5.84 -31.93 13.21
C ALA A 189 5.92 -32.89 14.41
N PRO A 190 4.88 -33.68 14.70
CA PRO A 190 4.93 -34.57 15.85
C PRO A 190 6.19 -35.41 15.71
N ALA A 191 7.09 -35.28 16.68
CA ALA A 191 8.28 -36.11 16.74
C ALA A 191 7.83 -37.57 16.65
N PRO A 192 8.50 -38.42 15.85
CA PRO A 192 8.16 -39.83 15.82
C PRO A 192 8.29 -40.37 17.24
N THR A 193 7.21 -40.99 17.72
CA THR A 193 7.12 -41.57 19.06
C THR A 193 8.33 -42.47 19.28
N ALA A 194 9.19 -42.11 20.23
CA ALA A 194 10.29 -42.96 20.65
C ALA A 194 9.69 -44.25 21.23
N GLN A 195 9.82 -45.34 20.46
CA GLN A 195 9.46 -46.67 20.89
C GLN A 195 10.28 -47.04 22.14
N PRO A 196 9.68 -47.55 23.21
CA PRO A 196 10.44 -47.94 24.40
C PRO A 196 11.45 -49.03 24.04
N ALA A 197 12.73 -48.78 24.31
CA ALA A 197 13.77 -49.79 24.19
C ALA A 197 13.49 -50.93 25.19
N PRO A 198 13.68 -52.21 24.80
CA PRO A 198 13.50 -53.34 25.71
C PRO A 198 14.52 -53.27 26.85
N LEU A 199 14.07 -53.55 28.07
CA LEU A 199 14.91 -53.65 29.25
C LEU A 199 16.01 -54.73 29.07
N PRO A 200 17.24 -54.50 29.54
CA PRO A 200 18.29 -55.51 29.50
C PRO A 200 17.93 -56.70 30.43
N PRO A 201 18.29 -57.94 30.05
CA PRO A 201 18.03 -59.11 30.89
C PRO A 201 18.89 -59.10 32.15
N ALA A 202 18.29 -59.55 33.26
CA ALA A 202 18.93 -59.65 34.57
C ALA A 202 20.14 -60.60 34.56
N SER A 203 21.23 -60.15 35.16
CA SER A 203 22.42 -60.93 35.45
C SER A 203 22.06 -62.16 36.30
N SER A 204 22.37 -63.35 35.80
CA SER A 204 22.29 -64.59 36.57
C SER A 204 23.70 -64.92 37.08
N ASP A 205 23.90 -64.87 38.39
CA ASP A 205 25.13 -65.37 39.03
C ASP A 205 25.32 -66.88 38.77
N PRO A 206 26.58 -67.35 38.67
CA PRO A 206 26.86 -68.75 38.41
C PRO A 206 26.72 -69.58 39.70
N SER A 207 25.92 -70.65 39.64
CA SER A 207 25.94 -71.73 40.63
C SER A 207 26.59 -73.00 40.04
N PRO A 208 27.25 -73.84 40.85
CA PRO A 208 28.38 -74.65 40.42
C PRO A 208 28.01 -76.05 39.86
N SER A 209 28.90 -76.50 38.96
CA SER A 209 29.39 -77.87 38.73
C SER A 209 28.44 -79.08 38.75
N ASN A 210 28.33 -79.76 37.60
CA ASN A 210 28.12 -81.21 37.52
C ASN A 210 28.97 -81.80 36.35
N PRO A 211 29.88 -82.76 36.60
CA PRO A 211 30.83 -83.28 35.60
C PRO A 211 30.30 -84.41 34.69
N ALA A 212 29.00 -84.73 34.70
CA ALA A 212 28.44 -85.76 33.83
C ALA A 212 27.64 -85.13 32.68
N GLY A 213 28.32 -84.81 31.58
CA GLY A 213 27.74 -84.11 30.43
C GLY A 213 26.73 -84.94 29.63
N ILE A 214 25.44 -84.75 29.87
CA ILE A 214 24.34 -85.20 29.01
C ILE A 214 23.25 -84.12 28.96
N LYS A 215 22.80 -83.77 27.76
CA LYS A 215 21.65 -82.88 27.50
C LYS A 215 20.56 -83.70 26.78
N PHE A 216 19.31 -83.56 27.20
CA PHE A 216 18.13 -83.99 26.42
C PHE A 216 17.65 -82.84 25.54
#